data_AF-A0A9D7XY70-F1
#
_entry.id   AF-A0A9D7XY70-F1
#
_cell.length_a   1.000
_cell.length_b   1.000
_cell.length_c   1.000
_cell.angle_alpha   90.00
_cell.angle_beta   90.00
_cell.angle_gamma   90.00
#
_symmetry.space_group_name_H-M   'P 1'
#
loop_
_entity.id
_entity.type
_entity.pdbx_description
1 polymer ?
#
loop_
_entity_poly.entity_id
_entity_poly.type
_entity_poly.pdbx_seq_one_letter_code
_entity_poly.pdbx_strand_id
1 'polypeptide(L)'
;MGLVGLVIPASASAMPYVDSTPSASSLPAGLQPLPDEDLNASSKRLSLAACNALVQKGIIYHPAGWKFSCSSSRVGKSYNAWTFRRETVVKPGMTLAKTKAVLAHEEAHIWSLSVLTPAQMTWFSRQLGKRSFFDGTTRTMPAEVWAASQAACAGYPQGPYKRVSCSLLRETLRH
;
A
#
# COMPACT_ATOMS: atom_id res chain seq x y z
N MET A 1 5.04 -47.99 52.41
CA MET A 1 4.57 -46.59 52.42
C MET A 1 5.03 -45.91 51.15
N GLY A 2 4.13 -45.21 50.45
CA GLY A 2 4.44 -44.37 49.29
C GLY A 2 4.00 -44.93 47.93
N LEU A 3 2.73 -44.73 47.56
CA LEU A 3 2.13 -45.05 46.27
C LEU A 3 2.40 -43.95 45.20
N VAL A 4 2.61 -44.42 43.96
CA VAL A 4 2.10 -43.93 42.65
C VAL A 4 2.41 -42.49 42.19
N GLY A 5 3.02 -42.41 41.01
CA GLY A 5 3.07 -41.22 40.17
C GLY A 5 3.54 -41.53 38.75
N LEU A 6 2.79 -42.37 38.02
CA LEU A 6 2.91 -42.54 36.57
C LEU A 6 2.30 -41.30 35.89
N VAL A 7 3.05 -40.63 35.01
CA VAL A 7 2.47 -39.66 34.05
C VAL A 7 3.03 -39.97 32.67
N ILE A 8 2.18 -40.56 31.81
CA ILE A 8 2.35 -40.58 30.35
C ILE A 8 1.18 -39.74 29.75
N PRO A 9 1.27 -39.34 28.48
CA PRO A 9 1.25 -37.95 28.04
C PRO A 9 -0.17 -37.41 27.83
N ALA A 10 -0.42 -36.16 28.20
CA ALA A 10 -1.66 -35.51 27.79
C ALA A 10 -1.59 -35.20 26.29
N SER A 11 -2.34 -35.99 25.52
CA SER A 11 -2.73 -35.68 24.14
C SER A 11 -3.47 -34.35 24.14
N ALA A 12 -2.87 -33.30 23.57
CA ALA A 12 -3.60 -32.09 23.25
C ALA A 12 -4.42 -32.38 21.98
N SER A 13 -5.69 -32.65 22.18
CA SER A 13 -6.70 -32.83 21.14
C SER A 13 -6.65 -31.68 20.14
N ALA A 14 -6.53 -32.04 18.85
CA ALA A 14 -6.77 -31.13 17.75
C ALA A 14 -8.21 -30.59 17.87
N MET A 15 -8.33 -29.30 18.14
CA MET A 15 -9.61 -28.60 18.03
C MET A 15 -10.00 -28.52 16.54
N PRO A 16 -11.27 -28.76 16.20
CA PRO A 16 -11.71 -28.82 14.81
C PRO A 16 -11.60 -27.45 14.12
N TYR A 17 -11.16 -27.52 12.87
CA TYR A 17 -11.21 -26.44 11.89
C TYR A 17 -12.63 -25.88 11.82
N VAL A 18 -12.82 -24.65 12.32
CA VAL A 18 -14.06 -23.92 12.11
C VAL A 18 -13.88 -23.13 10.82
N ASP A 19 -14.54 -23.60 9.77
CA ASP A 19 -14.70 -22.84 8.55
C ASP A 19 -15.52 -21.58 8.87
N SER A 20 -14.98 -20.43 8.53
CA SER A 20 -15.67 -19.15 8.62
C SER A 20 -15.17 -18.29 7.48
N THR A 21 -15.70 -18.56 6.29
CA THR A 21 -15.80 -17.54 5.26
C THR A 21 -17.24 -17.43 4.75
N PRO A 22 -17.69 -16.27 4.27
CA PRO A 22 -17.07 -14.94 4.33
C PRO A 22 -18.05 -13.86 4.82
N SER A 23 -17.63 -13.03 5.78
CA SER A 23 -18.23 -11.71 5.95
C SER A 23 -17.15 -10.66 5.77
N ALA A 24 -17.39 -9.77 4.81
CA ALA A 24 -16.64 -8.54 4.65
C ALA A 24 -16.51 -7.82 6.01
N SER A 25 -15.38 -7.15 6.22
CA SER A 25 -15.06 -6.27 7.35
C SER A 25 -14.11 -6.86 8.39
N SER A 26 -12.83 -6.76 8.10
CA SER A 26 -11.81 -6.45 9.12
C SER A 26 -10.61 -5.77 8.46
N LEU A 27 -10.89 -4.64 7.80
CA LEU A 27 -9.90 -3.57 7.68
C LEU A 27 -9.60 -3.07 9.11
N PRO A 28 -8.34 -2.73 9.46
CA PRO A 28 -8.04 -2.12 10.75
C PRO A 28 -8.94 -0.89 10.95
N ALA A 29 -9.57 -0.82 12.13
CA ALA A 29 -10.52 0.23 12.49
C ALA A 29 -9.88 1.62 12.27
N GLY A 30 -10.49 2.40 11.36
CA GLY A 30 -10.00 3.70 10.89
C GLY A 30 -10.18 3.94 9.39
N LEU A 31 -10.48 2.89 8.62
CA LEU A 31 -10.71 2.93 7.17
C LEU A 31 -12.20 3.13 6.84
N GLN A 32 -12.69 4.37 6.95
CA GLN A 32 -13.88 4.77 6.20
C GLN A 32 -13.45 5.54 4.95
N PRO A 33 -13.94 5.18 3.75
CA PRO A 33 -13.83 6.03 2.58
C PRO A 33 -14.45 7.39 2.92
N LEU A 34 -13.71 8.47 2.68
CA LEU A 34 -14.26 9.82 2.80
C LEU A 34 -15.48 9.96 1.87
N PRO A 35 -16.63 10.45 2.34
CA PRO A 35 -17.74 10.80 1.48
C PRO A 35 -17.29 11.87 0.47
N ASP A 36 -17.66 11.68 -0.80
CA ASP A 36 -17.25 12.52 -1.94
C ASP A 36 -17.96 13.90 -1.96
N GLU A 37 -18.65 14.29 -0.88
CA GLU A 37 -19.70 15.33 -0.91
C GLU A 37 -19.21 16.79 -1.07
N ASP A 38 -17.93 17.10 -0.88
CA ASP A 38 -17.44 18.51 -0.94
C ASP A 38 -16.50 18.82 -2.10
N LEU A 39 -16.27 17.89 -3.03
CA LEU A 39 -15.41 18.12 -4.18
C LEU A 39 -16.26 18.47 -5.40
N ASN A 40 -16.74 19.72 -5.43
CA ASN A 40 -17.55 20.33 -6.48
C ASN A 40 -17.05 19.92 -7.89
N ALA A 41 -17.68 18.90 -8.47
CA ALA A 41 -17.25 18.18 -9.66
C ALA A 41 -17.78 18.81 -10.95
N SER A 42 -17.89 20.14 -11.02
CA SER A 42 -18.37 20.81 -12.24
C SER A 42 -17.44 20.59 -13.44
N SER A 43 -16.21 20.13 -13.18
CA SER A 43 -15.32 19.54 -14.16
C SER A 43 -14.84 18.21 -13.58
N LYS A 44 -14.85 17.12 -14.35
CA LYS A 44 -14.42 15.76 -13.93
C LYS A 44 -12.98 15.66 -13.37
N ARG A 45 -12.29 16.78 -13.14
CA ARG A 45 -10.88 16.95 -12.75
C ARG A 45 -10.81 17.82 -11.49
N LEU A 46 -9.94 17.45 -10.55
CA LEU A 46 -9.72 18.21 -9.32
C LEU A 46 -9.02 19.54 -9.59
N SER A 47 -9.50 20.62 -8.97
CA SER A 47 -8.77 21.88 -8.86
C SER A 47 -7.48 21.68 -8.05
N LEU A 48 -6.56 22.66 -8.12
CA LEU A 48 -5.35 22.64 -7.30
C LEU A 48 -5.67 22.61 -5.79
N ALA A 49 -6.67 23.39 -5.36
CA ALA A 49 -7.10 23.43 -3.97
C ALA A 49 -7.68 22.09 -3.51
N ALA A 50 -8.56 21.48 -4.33
CA ALA A 50 -9.13 20.15 -4.06
C ALA A 50 -8.05 19.06 -4.01
N CYS A 51 -7.07 19.12 -4.91
CA CYS A 51 -5.93 18.21 -4.89
C CYS A 51 -5.10 18.37 -3.61
N ASN A 52 -4.78 19.60 -3.21
CA ASN A 52 -4.06 19.87 -1.96
C ASN A 52 -4.84 19.39 -0.73
N ALA A 53 -6.15 19.63 -0.68
CA ALA A 53 -6.99 19.14 0.41
C ALA A 53 -6.99 17.60 0.49
N LEU A 54 -6.98 16.91 -0.65
CA LEU A 54 -6.91 15.45 -0.70
C LEU A 54 -5.55 14.92 -0.22
N VAL A 55 -4.44 15.45 -0.73
CA VAL A 55 -3.10 14.92 -0.40
C VAL A 55 -2.72 15.11 1.06
N GLN A 56 -3.31 16.08 1.77
CA GLN A 56 -3.08 16.26 3.21
C GLN A 56 -3.82 15.24 4.08
N LYS A 57 -4.86 14.59 3.56
CA LYS A 57 -5.60 13.55 4.31
C LYS A 57 -4.90 12.19 4.24
N GLY A 58 -4.16 11.96 3.15
CA GLY A 58 -3.61 10.66 2.81
C GLY A 58 -4.67 9.61 2.46
N ILE A 59 -4.23 8.44 1.98
CA ILE A 59 -5.13 7.36 1.54
C ILE A 59 -4.80 6.04 2.23
N ILE A 60 -3.54 5.61 2.18
CA ILE A 60 -3.09 4.31 2.71
C ILE A 60 -1.94 4.43 3.71
N TYR A 61 -1.05 5.40 3.56
CA TYR A 61 0.08 5.58 4.48
C TYR A 61 0.62 7.01 4.44
N HIS A 62 0.38 7.74 5.51
CA HIS A 62 0.63 9.18 5.60
C HIS A 62 1.44 9.52 6.86
N PRO A 63 2.74 9.16 6.90
CA PRO A 63 3.55 9.33 8.10
C PRO A 63 3.82 10.80 8.41
N ALA A 64 3.82 11.14 9.70
CA ALA A 64 4.16 12.48 10.16
C ALA A 64 5.56 12.91 9.69
N GLY A 65 5.73 14.21 9.43
CA GLY A 65 7.00 14.79 8.97
C GLY A 65 7.29 14.64 7.48
N TRP A 66 6.38 14.04 6.70
CA TRP A 66 6.41 14.08 5.24
C TRP A 66 5.63 15.26 4.70
N LYS A 67 6.11 15.85 3.60
CA LYS A 67 5.44 16.96 2.92
C LYS A 67 4.65 16.42 1.74
N PHE A 68 3.37 16.77 1.68
CA PHE A 68 2.49 16.42 0.57
C PHE A 68 1.98 17.69 -0.08
N SER A 69 2.00 17.74 -1.41
CA SER A 69 1.48 18.91 -2.13
C SER A 69 1.04 18.54 -3.54
N CYS A 70 0.27 19.41 -4.17
CA CYS A 70 -0.02 19.33 -5.59
C CYS A 70 0.67 20.45 -6.37
N SER A 71 1.35 20.10 -7.46
CA SER A 71 1.98 21.09 -8.34
C SER A 71 2.26 20.54 -9.74
N SER A 72 1.76 21.23 -10.78
CA SER A 72 2.06 20.89 -12.17
C SER A 72 3.50 21.21 -12.57
N SER A 73 4.10 22.27 -12.02
CA SER A 73 5.45 22.71 -12.39
C SER A 73 6.54 21.80 -11.82
N ARG A 74 6.29 21.20 -10.65
CA ARG A 74 7.28 20.36 -9.95
C ARG A 74 7.28 18.90 -10.38
N VAL A 75 6.14 18.35 -10.81
CA VAL A 75 6.04 16.94 -11.26
C VAL A 75 6.58 16.76 -12.69
N GLY A 76 6.68 17.85 -13.47
CA GLY A 76 7.09 17.80 -14.87
C GLY A 76 5.99 17.27 -15.80
N LYS A 77 6.29 17.23 -17.10
CA LYS A 77 5.28 16.90 -18.13
C LYS A 77 4.94 15.41 -18.17
N SER A 78 5.93 14.54 -17.96
CA SER A 78 5.82 13.09 -18.21
C SER A 78 5.32 12.26 -17.01
N TYR A 79 5.19 12.86 -15.83
CA TYR A 79 4.82 12.16 -14.60
C TYR A 79 3.49 12.66 -14.05
N ASN A 80 2.84 11.83 -13.22
CA ASN A 80 1.63 12.20 -12.47
C ASN A 80 1.96 12.52 -11.00
N ALA A 81 3.07 12.00 -10.47
CA ALA A 81 3.62 12.36 -9.18
C ALA A 81 5.10 11.95 -9.09
N TRP A 82 5.74 12.33 -7.99
CA TRP A 82 7.00 11.74 -7.53
C TRP A 82 7.07 11.80 -6.02
N THR A 83 7.86 10.88 -5.45
CA THR A 83 8.20 10.83 -4.02
C THR A 83 9.71 10.79 -3.83
N PHE A 84 10.25 11.76 -3.11
CA PHE A 84 11.69 11.86 -2.83
C PHE A 84 11.96 12.69 -1.58
N ARG A 85 13.01 12.35 -0.80
CA ARG A 85 13.48 13.12 0.39
C ARG A 85 12.36 13.63 1.31
N ARG A 86 11.47 12.73 1.74
CA ARG A 86 10.32 13.04 2.61
C ARG A 86 9.30 14.00 2.02
N GLU A 87 9.20 14.04 0.70
CA GLU A 87 8.24 14.85 -0.02
C GLU A 87 7.57 14.05 -1.13
N THR A 88 6.26 14.24 -1.26
CA THR A 88 5.43 13.72 -2.34
C THR A 88 4.72 14.86 -3.03
N VAL A 89 4.86 14.95 -4.34
CA VAL A 89 4.19 15.97 -5.14
C VAL A 89 3.31 15.30 -6.19
N VAL A 90 2.02 15.64 -6.21
CA VAL A 90 1.03 15.09 -7.13
C VAL A 90 0.61 16.13 -8.16
N LYS A 91 0.37 15.71 -9.41
CA LYS A 91 -0.09 16.60 -10.48
C LYS A 91 -1.57 16.96 -10.28
N PRO A 92 -1.94 18.26 -10.23
CA PRO A 92 -3.34 18.65 -10.15
C PRO A 92 -4.06 18.44 -11.50
N GLY A 93 -5.39 18.63 -11.53
CA GLY A 93 -6.17 18.53 -12.76
C GLY A 93 -6.41 17.10 -13.26
N MET A 94 -6.07 16.09 -12.45
CA MET A 94 -6.50 14.70 -12.67
C MET A 94 -7.90 14.46 -12.10
N THR A 95 -8.60 13.41 -12.55
CA THR A 95 -9.87 13.01 -11.95
C THR A 95 -9.68 12.59 -10.49
N LEU A 96 -10.72 12.66 -9.66
CA LEU A 96 -10.63 12.25 -8.26
C LEU A 96 -10.10 10.82 -8.12
N ALA A 97 -10.68 9.88 -8.87
CA ALA A 97 -10.24 8.48 -8.88
C ALA A 97 -8.77 8.33 -9.28
N LYS A 98 -8.31 9.06 -10.31
CA LYS A 98 -6.92 9.00 -10.76
C LYS A 98 -5.98 9.62 -9.71
N THR A 99 -6.36 10.74 -9.08
CA THR A 99 -5.55 11.37 -8.02
C THR A 99 -5.44 10.46 -6.80
N LYS A 100 -6.54 9.84 -6.35
CA LYS A 100 -6.53 8.85 -5.26
C LYS A 100 -5.59 7.68 -5.60
N ALA A 101 -5.66 7.15 -6.83
CA ALA A 101 -4.79 6.05 -7.27
C ALA A 101 -3.30 6.42 -7.36
N VAL A 102 -2.98 7.62 -7.86
CA VAL A 102 -1.60 8.12 -7.88
C VAL A 102 -1.09 8.32 -6.46
N LEU A 103 -1.86 8.99 -5.59
CA LEU A 103 -1.46 9.22 -4.21
C LEU A 103 -1.25 7.91 -3.44
N ALA A 104 -2.14 6.94 -3.59
CA ALA A 104 -2.00 5.63 -2.96
C ALA A 104 -0.72 4.90 -3.42
N HIS A 105 -0.36 5.00 -4.70
CA HIS A 105 0.90 4.46 -5.21
C HIS A 105 2.12 5.13 -4.56
N GLU A 106 2.15 6.47 -4.54
CA GLU A 106 3.25 7.21 -3.91
C GLU A 106 3.36 6.90 -2.41
N GLU A 107 2.24 6.81 -1.69
CA GLU A 107 2.22 6.43 -0.28
C GLU A 107 2.68 4.99 -0.04
N ALA A 108 2.44 4.07 -0.98
CA ALA A 108 2.97 2.72 -0.92
C ALA A 108 4.50 2.69 -1.07
N HIS A 109 5.09 3.57 -1.88
CA HIS A 109 6.54 3.77 -1.89
C HIS A 109 7.04 4.19 -0.51
N ILE A 110 6.41 5.21 0.08
CA ILE A 110 6.77 5.69 1.43
C ILE A 110 6.68 4.56 2.45
N TRP A 111 5.60 3.78 2.43
CA TRP A 111 5.39 2.64 3.33
C TRP A 111 6.49 1.61 3.18
N SER A 112 6.78 1.18 1.94
CA SER A 112 7.77 0.14 1.68
C SER A 112 9.15 0.54 2.20
N LEU A 113 9.55 1.80 1.99
CA LEU A 113 10.84 2.33 2.44
C LEU A 113 10.91 2.59 3.94
N SER A 114 9.76 2.78 4.61
CA SER A 114 9.71 3.05 6.05
C SER A 114 9.54 1.79 6.89
N VAL A 115 8.92 0.75 6.32
CA VAL A 115 8.45 -0.41 7.09
C VAL A 115 9.14 -1.71 6.70
N LEU A 116 9.45 -1.93 5.42
CA LEU A 116 10.09 -3.19 5.03
C LEU A 116 11.53 -3.24 5.53
N THR A 117 11.92 -4.39 6.07
CA THR A 117 13.31 -4.66 6.39
C THR A 117 14.11 -4.95 5.10
N PRO A 118 15.45 -4.82 5.12
CA PRO A 118 16.28 -5.23 3.99
C PRO A 118 16.09 -6.70 3.58
N ALA A 119 15.81 -7.59 4.54
CA ALA A 119 15.53 -9.00 4.28
C ALA A 119 14.22 -9.18 3.49
N GLN A 120 13.16 -8.48 3.90
CA GLN A 120 11.86 -8.48 3.22
C GLN A 120 11.94 -7.92 1.81
N MET A 121 12.62 -6.79 1.64
CA MET A 121 12.87 -6.20 0.33
C MET A 121 13.64 -7.16 -0.58
N THR A 122 14.65 -7.84 -0.03
CA THR A 122 15.45 -8.84 -0.77
C THR A 122 14.60 -10.05 -1.15
N TRP A 123 13.83 -10.60 -0.21
CA TRP A 123 12.95 -11.74 -0.45
C TRP A 123 11.95 -11.43 -1.56
N PHE A 124 11.25 -10.30 -1.47
CA PHE A 124 10.29 -9.86 -2.48
C PHE A 124 10.94 -9.72 -3.86
N SER A 125 12.13 -9.11 -3.91
CA SER A 125 12.89 -8.95 -5.16
C SER A 125 13.20 -10.30 -5.82
N ARG A 126 13.56 -11.32 -5.02
CA ARG A 126 13.82 -12.69 -5.51
C ARG A 126 12.57 -13.34 -6.09
N GLN A 127 11.39 -13.12 -5.51
CA GLN A 127 10.11 -13.60 -6.07
C GLN A 127 9.80 -13.01 -7.45
N LEU A 128 10.39 -11.85 -7.76
CA LEU A 128 10.28 -11.20 -9.06
C LEU A 128 11.46 -11.50 -10.00
N GLY A 129 12.41 -12.35 -9.58
CA GLY A 129 13.63 -12.66 -10.33
C GLY A 129 14.59 -11.47 -10.45
N LYS A 130 14.60 -10.57 -9.46
CA LYS A 130 15.41 -9.34 -9.44
C LYS A 130 16.50 -9.39 -8.38
N ARG A 131 17.60 -8.69 -8.64
CA ARG A 131 18.79 -8.70 -7.76
C ARG A 131 18.60 -7.85 -6.50
N SER A 132 17.83 -6.77 -6.59
CA SER A 132 17.57 -5.86 -5.49
C SER A 132 16.21 -5.16 -5.67
N PHE A 133 15.77 -4.46 -4.62
CA PHE A 133 14.46 -3.78 -4.60
C PHE A 133 14.34 -2.67 -5.64
N PHE A 134 15.48 -2.11 -6.08
CA PHE A 134 15.57 -1.04 -7.06
C PHE A 134 16.11 -1.50 -8.42
N ASP A 135 16.17 -2.82 -8.66
CA ASP A 135 16.69 -3.37 -9.91
C ASP A 135 15.62 -3.41 -11.02
N GLY A 136 15.92 -2.80 -12.17
CA GLY A 136 15.11 -2.82 -13.39
C GLY A 136 14.56 -1.46 -13.82
N THR A 137 13.51 -1.48 -14.64
CA THR A 137 12.83 -0.28 -15.15
C THR A 137 11.65 0.14 -14.28
N THR A 138 11.09 1.33 -14.49
CA THR A 138 9.89 1.82 -13.79
C THR A 138 8.66 0.89 -13.88
N ARG A 139 8.64 -0.05 -14.84
CA ARG A 139 7.54 -1.03 -14.98
C ARG A 139 7.82 -2.38 -14.34
N THR A 140 9.09 -2.68 -14.04
CA THR A 140 9.54 -4.02 -13.62
C THR A 140 10.31 -4.02 -12.31
N MET A 141 10.66 -2.83 -11.81
CA MET A 141 11.40 -2.65 -10.57
C MET A 141 10.57 -3.15 -9.39
N PRO A 142 11.12 -3.94 -8.45
CA PRO A 142 10.36 -4.44 -7.31
C PRO A 142 9.70 -3.33 -6.49
N ALA A 143 10.35 -2.18 -6.26
CA ALA A 143 9.72 -1.04 -5.59
C ALA A 143 8.43 -0.57 -6.30
N GLU A 144 8.46 -0.44 -7.62
CA GLU A 144 7.29 -0.04 -8.44
C GLU A 144 6.20 -1.11 -8.46
N VAL A 145 6.60 -2.38 -8.55
CA VAL A 145 5.67 -3.52 -8.48
C VAL A 145 5.03 -3.59 -7.10
N TRP A 146 5.80 -3.36 -6.03
CA TRP A 146 5.29 -3.29 -4.66
C TRP A 146 4.27 -2.16 -4.55
N ALA A 147 4.64 -0.94 -4.91
CA ALA A 147 3.79 0.24 -4.79
C ALA A 147 2.47 0.09 -5.56
N ALA A 148 2.56 -0.34 -6.83
CA ALA A 148 1.38 -0.59 -7.66
C ALA A 148 0.49 -1.73 -7.11
N SER A 149 1.09 -2.77 -6.52
CA SER A 149 0.34 -3.89 -5.95
C SER A 149 -0.33 -3.49 -4.64
N GLN A 150 0.37 -2.80 -3.74
CA GLN A 150 -0.18 -2.36 -2.46
C GLN A 150 -1.33 -1.36 -2.65
N ALA A 151 -1.16 -0.39 -3.55
CA ALA A 151 -2.24 0.54 -3.92
C ALA A 151 -3.45 -0.20 -4.49
N ALA A 152 -3.23 -1.18 -5.39
CA ALA A 152 -4.32 -1.98 -5.95
C ALA A 152 -5.03 -2.84 -4.89
N CYS A 153 -4.29 -3.44 -3.96
CA CYS A 153 -4.85 -4.20 -2.83
C CYS A 153 -5.68 -3.34 -1.88
N ALA A 154 -5.41 -2.03 -1.82
CA ALA A 154 -6.20 -1.06 -1.09
C ALA A 154 -7.40 -0.50 -1.88
N GLY A 155 -7.67 -1.03 -3.09
CA GLY A 155 -8.79 -0.59 -3.94
C GLY A 155 -8.46 0.54 -4.92
N TYR A 156 -7.18 0.90 -5.06
CA TYR A 156 -6.72 2.02 -5.87
C TYR A 156 -5.76 1.59 -6.99
N PRO A 157 -6.20 0.77 -7.96
CA PRO A 157 -5.34 0.31 -9.04
C PRO A 157 -4.90 1.48 -9.93
N GLN A 158 -3.58 1.61 -10.15
CA GLN A 158 -2.98 2.64 -10.98
C GLN A 158 -2.38 2.02 -12.25
N GLY A 159 -2.69 2.59 -13.42
CA GLY A 159 -1.96 2.40 -14.69
C GLY A 159 -1.75 0.94 -15.16
N PRO A 160 -0.91 0.74 -16.19
CA PRO A 160 -0.55 -0.58 -16.70
C PRO A 160 0.70 -1.15 -16.01
N TYR A 161 0.84 -0.96 -14.69
CA TYR A 161 1.97 -1.49 -13.95
C TYR A 161 1.84 -3.01 -13.77
N LYS A 162 2.98 -3.70 -13.78
CA LYS A 162 3.02 -5.10 -13.32
C LYS A 162 2.59 -5.11 -11.86
N ARG A 163 1.66 -6.02 -11.53
CA ARG A 163 1.14 -6.23 -10.18
C ARG A 163 1.29 -7.69 -9.80
N VAL A 164 1.40 -7.92 -8.51
CA VAL A 164 1.34 -9.25 -7.89
C VAL A 164 0.12 -9.35 -6.97
N SER A 165 -0.19 -10.56 -6.53
CA SER A 165 -1.29 -10.79 -5.62
C SER A 165 -1.05 -10.13 -4.25
N CYS A 166 -2.13 -9.75 -3.57
CA CYS A 166 -2.07 -9.29 -2.19
C CYS A 166 -1.55 -10.38 -1.23
N SER A 167 -1.70 -11.65 -1.59
CA SER A 167 -1.13 -12.77 -0.81
C SER A 167 0.39 -12.74 -0.82
N LEU A 168 1.03 -12.39 -1.95
CA LEU A 168 2.49 -12.27 -2.02
C LEU A 168 3.01 -11.11 -1.17
N LEU A 169 2.30 -9.98 -1.15
CA LEU A 169 2.65 -8.85 -0.29
C LEU A 169 2.58 -9.24 1.18
N ARG A 170 1.50 -9.91 1.60
CA ARG A 170 1.35 -10.40 2.98
C ARG A 170 2.41 -11.44 3.35
N GLU A 171 2.73 -12.33 2.43
CA GLU A 171 3.76 -13.34 2.66
C GLU A 171 5.14 -12.67 2.85
N THR A 172 5.45 -11.63 2.08
CA THR A 172 6.70 -10.86 2.24
C THR A 172 6.90 -10.39 3.68
N LEU A 173 5.84 -9.98 4.37
CA LEU A 173 5.91 -9.45 5.74
C LEU A 173 6.28 -10.50 6.80
N ARG A 174 6.37 -11.78 6.42
CA ARG A 174 6.74 -12.90 7.31
C ARG A 174 8.22 -13.28 7.22
N HIS A 175 8.97 -12.66 6.30
CA HIS A 175 10.42 -12.84 6.12
C HIS A 175 11.18 -11.64 6.68
#